data_AF-A0A3D1E5R0-F1
#
_entry.id   AF-A0A3D1E5R0-F1
#
_cell.length_a   1.000
_cell.length_b   1.000
_cell.length_c   1.000
_cell.angle_alpha   90.00
_cell.angle_beta   90.00
_cell.angle_gamma   90.00
#
_symmetry.space_group_name_H-M   'P 1'
#
loop_
_entity.id
_entity.type
_entity.pdbx_description
1 polymer ?
#
loop_
_entity_poly.entity_id
_entity_poly.type
_entity_poly.pdbx_seq_one_letter_code
_entity_poly.pdbx_strand_id
1 'polypeptide(L)'
;MKQLFAMLAAVGLMSTSVMAQASQEECMTNLSIFSEYVKVKNFDAAYEPWKQVYENCPELNYATFSYGERILNYRIDKATGAAKEAEVKALLDLVAKTRTYFPDRATLAGVLIDEAIIKSDNKMGSDLEVFQLLDRAVNEDGANFKNPKAIYLYFSVLVDLNAAGQKDLDEVFAAYDVVKEKIDEEFASLNKTAASLSDKQDSGTALTSREERMLQVAENNSKVFNQISESIDVKLGNLANCDNLIPLYQRNFAAKKGDIRWVKGAVSRMFAKECTDDPLFVKLVEAQNALDPSADAYFYLGMLKQKQGNNNGAVADFNKAVEMEGDAKKRSAIFYKVATTYEKSSKINARNYAQKAIAED
;
A
#
# COMPACT_ATOMS: atom_id res chain seq x y z
N MET A 1 -28.27 -7.70 -66.82
CA MET A 1 -27.10 -7.99 -65.95
C MET A 1 -26.86 -6.96 -64.84
N LYS A 2 -27.20 -5.66 -64.97
CA LYS A 2 -26.97 -4.66 -63.89
C LYS A 2 -27.95 -4.71 -62.71
N GLN A 3 -29.13 -5.31 -62.83
CA GLN A 3 -30.09 -5.42 -61.72
C GLN A 3 -29.97 -6.69 -60.88
N LEU A 4 -29.24 -7.71 -61.35
CA LEU A 4 -28.99 -8.93 -60.56
C LEU A 4 -27.89 -8.71 -59.48
N PHE A 5 -26.96 -7.78 -59.70
CA PHE A 5 -25.87 -7.49 -58.75
C PHE A 5 -26.31 -6.62 -57.55
N ALA A 6 -27.41 -5.88 -57.66
CA ALA A 6 -27.92 -5.05 -56.56
C ALA A 6 -28.69 -5.85 -55.49
N MET A 7 -29.31 -6.98 -55.85
CA MET A 7 -29.98 -7.86 -54.88
C MET A 7 -29.01 -8.73 -54.07
N LEU A 8 -27.83 -9.07 -54.59
CA LEU A 8 -26.82 -9.82 -53.84
C LEU A 8 -26.10 -8.98 -52.77
N ALA A 9 -26.04 -7.65 -52.93
CA ALA A 9 -25.44 -6.76 -51.93
C ALA A 9 -26.39 -6.42 -50.77
N ALA A 10 -27.72 -6.50 -50.97
CA ALA A 10 -28.71 -6.23 -49.92
C ALA A 10 -28.99 -7.44 -49.01
N VAL A 11 -28.75 -8.68 -49.49
CA VAL A 11 -28.88 -9.90 -48.68
C VAL A 11 -27.68 -10.10 -47.75
N GLY A 12 -26.48 -9.60 -48.11
CA GLY A 12 -25.28 -9.69 -47.28
C GLY A 12 -25.26 -8.74 -46.06
N LEU A 13 -26.07 -7.67 -46.07
CA LEU A 13 -26.17 -6.71 -44.95
C LEU A 13 -27.30 -7.03 -43.96
N MET A 14 -28.27 -7.88 -44.34
CA MET A 14 -29.31 -8.37 -43.42
C MET A 14 -28.93 -9.65 -42.68
N SER A 15 -27.96 -10.43 -43.18
CA SER A 15 -27.49 -11.65 -42.49
C SER A 15 -26.62 -11.35 -41.28
N THR A 16 -25.88 -10.23 -41.27
CA THR A 16 -25.00 -9.87 -40.15
C THR A 16 -25.77 -9.33 -38.94
N SER A 17 -26.92 -8.68 -39.15
CA SER A 17 -27.75 -8.16 -38.05
C SER A 17 -28.52 -9.26 -37.32
N VAL A 18 -28.99 -10.30 -38.03
CA VAL A 18 -29.71 -11.43 -37.41
C VAL A 18 -28.78 -12.29 -36.54
N MET A 19 -27.55 -12.55 -37.01
CA MET A 19 -26.55 -13.29 -36.23
C MET A 19 -26.10 -12.51 -34.98
N ALA A 20 -25.92 -11.19 -35.10
CA ALA A 20 -25.57 -10.31 -33.98
C ALA A 20 -26.70 -10.17 -32.94
N GLN A 21 -27.96 -10.18 -33.40
CA GLN A 21 -29.13 -10.11 -32.51
C GLN A 21 -29.37 -11.43 -31.78
N ALA A 22 -29.18 -12.57 -32.45
CA ALA A 22 -29.28 -13.90 -31.84
C ALA A 22 -28.16 -14.14 -30.80
N SER A 23 -26.92 -13.72 -31.10
CA SER A 23 -25.79 -13.84 -30.16
C SER A 23 -25.98 -12.97 -28.92
N GLN A 24 -26.58 -11.79 -29.06
CA GLN A 24 -26.85 -10.90 -27.93
C GLN A 24 -27.95 -11.44 -27.00
N GLU A 25 -29.00 -12.06 -27.55
CA GLU A 25 -30.07 -12.71 -26.77
C GLU A 25 -29.55 -13.92 -25.97
N GLU A 26 -28.68 -14.72 -26.59
CA GLU A 26 -28.00 -15.84 -25.93
C GLU A 26 -27.11 -15.36 -24.78
N CYS A 27 -26.34 -14.29 -24.98
CA CYS A 27 -25.51 -13.70 -23.92
C CYS A 27 -26.34 -13.17 -22.74
N MET A 28 -27.50 -12.54 -22.99
CA MET A 28 -28.40 -12.09 -21.91
C MET A 28 -29.00 -13.27 -21.13
N THR A 29 -29.34 -14.35 -21.83
CA THR A 29 -29.84 -15.58 -21.24
C THR A 29 -28.77 -16.22 -20.35
N ASN A 30 -27.57 -16.43 -20.89
CA ASN A 30 -26.45 -17.01 -20.17
C ASN A 30 -26.01 -16.12 -18.99
N LEU A 31 -26.05 -14.79 -19.14
CA LEU A 31 -25.79 -13.83 -18.05
C LEU A 31 -26.72 -14.05 -16.87
N SER A 32 -28.02 -14.23 -17.15
CA SER A 32 -29.03 -14.50 -16.13
C SER A 32 -28.79 -15.86 -15.46
N ILE A 33 -28.49 -16.89 -16.25
CA ILE A 33 -28.26 -18.26 -15.77
C ILE A 33 -27.05 -18.32 -14.84
N PHE A 34 -25.87 -17.87 -15.28
CA PHE A 34 -24.68 -17.97 -14.42
C PHE A 34 -24.81 -17.10 -13.18
N SER A 35 -25.49 -15.95 -13.28
CA SER A 35 -25.71 -15.07 -12.13
C SER A 35 -26.53 -15.75 -11.04
N GLU A 36 -27.61 -16.45 -11.40
CA GLU A 36 -28.41 -17.22 -10.44
C GLU A 36 -27.60 -18.36 -9.81
N TYR A 37 -26.83 -19.10 -10.62
CA TYR A 37 -25.95 -20.15 -10.10
C TYR A 37 -24.90 -19.60 -9.11
N VAL A 38 -24.28 -18.46 -9.42
CA VAL A 38 -23.29 -17.82 -8.54
C VAL A 38 -23.91 -17.29 -7.25
N LYS A 39 -25.16 -16.79 -7.28
CA LYS A 39 -25.90 -16.36 -6.08
C LYS A 39 -26.12 -17.52 -5.11
N VAL A 40 -26.45 -18.71 -5.62
CA VAL A 40 -26.60 -19.93 -4.81
C VAL A 40 -25.29 -20.73 -4.64
N LYS A 41 -24.15 -20.16 -5.03
CA LYS A 41 -22.79 -20.75 -4.94
C LYS A 41 -22.62 -22.07 -5.70
N ASN A 42 -23.43 -22.32 -6.72
CA ASN A 42 -23.27 -23.45 -7.63
C ASN A 42 -22.27 -23.09 -8.76
N PHE A 43 -20.99 -22.99 -8.42
CA PHE A 43 -19.96 -22.54 -9.35
C PHE A 43 -19.65 -23.55 -10.46
N ASP A 44 -19.86 -24.85 -10.22
CA ASP A 44 -19.71 -25.89 -11.24
C ASP A 44 -20.71 -25.66 -12.38
N ALA A 45 -21.99 -25.43 -12.06
CA ALA A 45 -23.03 -25.15 -13.07
C ALA A 45 -22.91 -23.75 -13.68
N ALA A 46 -22.32 -22.79 -12.96
CA ALA A 46 -22.14 -21.43 -13.44
C ALA A 46 -21.08 -21.31 -14.55
N TYR A 47 -20.09 -22.21 -14.59
CA TYR A 47 -18.90 -22.04 -15.43
C TYR A 47 -19.22 -21.97 -16.93
N GLU A 48 -19.99 -22.93 -17.46
CA GLU A 48 -20.22 -22.98 -18.91
C GLU A 48 -21.04 -21.76 -19.40
N PRO A 49 -22.18 -21.40 -18.80
CA PRO A 49 -22.91 -20.19 -19.21
C PRO A 49 -22.09 -18.91 -18.99
N TRP A 50 -21.28 -18.84 -17.93
CA TRP A 50 -20.36 -17.72 -17.72
C TRP A 50 -19.33 -17.59 -18.85
N LYS A 51 -18.69 -18.70 -19.22
CA LYS A 51 -17.68 -18.75 -20.27
C LYS A 51 -18.26 -18.29 -21.61
N GLN A 52 -19.48 -18.71 -21.94
CA GLN A 52 -20.18 -18.25 -23.14
C GLN A 52 -20.35 -16.73 -23.17
N VAL A 53 -20.67 -16.09 -22.04
CA VAL A 53 -20.75 -14.62 -21.97
C VAL A 53 -19.37 -13.97 -22.03
N TYR A 54 -18.39 -14.53 -21.33
CA TYR A 54 -17.02 -14.00 -21.29
C TYR A 54 -16.35 -14.00 -22.67
N GLU A 55 -16.55 -15.05 -23.47
CA GLU A 55 -15.93 -15.19 -24.79
C GLU A 55 -16.67 -14.42 -25.88
N ASN A 56 -18.00 -14.34 -25.81
CA ASN A 56 -18.82 -13.78 -26.89
C ASN A 56 -19.31 -12.35 -26.65
N CYS A 57 -19.54 -11.96 -25.39
CA CYS A 57 -20.11 -10.66 -25.02
C CYS A 57 -19.49 -10.09 -23.72
N PRO A 58 -18.16 -9.94 -23.61
CA PRO A 58 -17.49 -9.51 -22.38
C PRO A 58 -17.93 -8.12 -21.87
N GLU A 59 -18.25 -7.18 -22.77
CA GLU A 59 -18.71 -5.83 -22.42
C GLU A 59 -20.14 -5.76 -21.88
N LEU A 60 -20.91 -6.87 -21.94
CA LEU A 60 -22.34 -6.86 -21.65
C LEU A 60 -22.64 -6.44 -20.20
N ASN A 61 -21.87 -6.95 -19.25
CA ASN A 61 -22.07 -6.67 -17.83
C ASN A 61 -20.82 -6.93 -17.00
N TYR A 62 -20.53 -6.04 -16.04
CA TYR A 62 -19.42 -6.21 -15.10
C TYR A 62 -19.52 -7.49 -14.24
N ALA A 63 -20.73 -8.05 -14.08
CA ALA A 63 -20.95 -9.35 -13.45
C ALA A 63 -20.14 -10.46 -14.12
N THR A 64 -19.89 -10.39 -15.43
CA THR A 64 -19.04 -11.35 -16.16
C THR A 64 -17.64 -11.41 -15.57
N PHE A 65 -17.07 -10.29 -15.13
CA PHE A 65 -15.74 -10.26 -14.50
C PHE A 65 -15.83 -10.60 -13.01
N SER A 66 -16.63 -9.86 -12.24
CA SER A 66 -16.73 -10.05 -10.79
C SER A 66 -17.25 -11.43 -10.35
N TYR A 67 -18.15 -12.05 -11.11
CA TYR A 67 -18.56 -13.44 -10.84
C TYR A 67 -17.61 -14.45 -11.48
N GLY A 68 -17.00 -14.12 -12.62
CA GLY A 68 -15.94 -14.94 -13.22
C GLY A 68 -14.77 -15.16 -12.27
N GLU A 69 -14.33 -14.13 -11.54
CA GLU A 69 -13.31 -14.28 -10.49
C GLU A 69 -13.72 -15.30 -9.43
N ARG A 70 -14.98 -15.28 -8.98
CA ARG A 70 -15.49 -16.22 -7.98
C ARG A 70 -15.55 -17.66 -8.53
N ILE A 71 -15.97 -17.81 -9.78
CA ILE A 71 -16.04 -19.09 -10.47
C ILE A 71 -14.63 -19.68 -10.64
N LEU A 72 -13.69 -18.88 -11.14
CA LEU A 72 -12.32 -19.33 -11.39
C LEU A 72 -11.57 -19.63 -10.09
N ASN A 73 -11.70 -18.80 -9.04
CA ASN A 73 -11.11 -19.10 -7.73
C ASN A 73 -11.60 -20.45 -7.17
N TYR A 74 -12.90 -20.73 -7.28
CA TYR A 74 -13.45 -22.03 -6.89
C TYR A 74 -12.84 -23.20 -7.67
N ARG A 75 -12.63 -23.01 -8.98
CA ARG A 75 -12.00 -24.05 -9.83
C ARG A 75 -10.52 -24.23 -9.50
N ILE A 76 -9.79 -23.15 -9.21
CA ILE A 76 -8.40 -23.17 -8.75
C ILE A 76 -8.27 -23.97 -7.45
N ASP A 77 -9.21 -23.81 -6.51
CA ASP A 77 -9.22 -24.54 -5.23
C ASP A 77 -9.45 -26.05 -5.40
N LYS A 78 -10.19 -26.45 -6.44
CA LYS A 78 -10.48 -27.86 -6.76
C LYS A 78 -9.46 -28.52 -7.68
N ALA A 79 -8.74 -27.73 -8.47
CA ALA A 79 -7.81 -28.24 -9.47
C ALA A 79 -6.42 -28.53 -8.88
N THR A 80 -5.66 -29.39 -9.56
CA THR A 80 -4.25 -29.66 -9.22
C THR A 80 -3.40 -29.73 -10.49
N GLY A 81 -2.07 -29.58 -10.34
CA GLY A 81 -1.12 -29.67 -11.44
C GLY A 81 -1.45 -28.73 -12.61
N ALA A 82 -1.32 -29.25 -13.84
CA ALA A 82 -1.55 -28.50 -15.07
C ALA A 82 -2.97 -27.92 -15.20
N ALA A 83 -3.99 -28.59 -14.64
CA ALA A 83 -5.35 -28.07 -14.64
C ALA A 83 -5.45 -26.81 -13.76
N LYS A 84 -4.82 -26.81 -12.58
CA LYS A 84 -4.79 -25.63 -11.71
C LYS A 84 -4.07 -24.46 -12.39
N GLU A 85 -2.93 -24.72 -13.01
CA GLU A 85 -2.20 -23.68 -13.75
C GLU A 85 -3.03 -23.05 -14.87
N ALA A 86 -3.86 -23.85 -15.57
CA ALA A 86 -4.75 -23.34 -16.61
C ALA A 86 -5.83 -22.40 -16.04
N GLU A 87 -6.44 -22.77 -14.90
CA GLU A 87 -7.44 -21.92 -14.24
C GLU A 87 -6.83 -20.62 -13.69
N VAL A 88 -5.60 -20.67 -13.15
CA VAL A 88 -4.89 -19.46 -12.71
C VAL A 88 -4.56 -18.54 -13.89
N LYS A 89 -4.14 -19.10 -15.03
CA LYS A 89 -3.91 -18.32 -16.27
C LYS A 89 -5.21 -17.68 -16.77
N ALA A 90 -6.33 -18.40 -16.71
CA ALA A 90 -7.63 -17.84 -17.06
C ALA A 90 -8.04 -16.69 -16.12
N LEU A 91 -7.73 -16.81 -14.82
CA LEU A 91 -8.00 -15.74 -13.85
C LEU A 91 -7.14 -14.50 -14.10
N LEU A 92 -5.86 -14.68 -14.43
CA LEU A 92 -4.98 -13.57 -14.82
C LEU A 92 -5.47 -12.86 -16.09
N ASP A 93 -5.89 -13.61 -17.11
CA ASP A 93 -6.50 -13.05 -18.33
C ASP A 93 -7.77 -12.26 -18.02
N LEU A 94 -8.63 -12.80 -17.14
CA LEU A 94 -9.84 -12.13 -16.70
C LEU A 94 -9.53 -10.79 -16.04
N VAL A 95 -8.62 -10.77 -15.06
CA VAL A 95 -8.23 -9.56 -14.32
C VAL A 95 -7.67 -8.49 -15.26
N ALA A 96 -6.78 -8.87 -16.19
CA ALA A 96 -6.24 -7.95 -17.18
C ALA A 96 -7.33 -7.35 -18.09
N LYS A 97 -8.31 -8.17 -18.50
CA LYS A 97 -9.44 -7.73 -19.35
C LYS A 97 -10.47 -6.90 -18.58
N THR A 98 -10.61 -7.03 -17.27
CA THR A 98 -11.55 -6.24 -16.47
C THR A 98 -11.36 -4.74 -16.72
N ARG A 99 -10.11 -4.25 -16.71
CA ARG A 99 -9.82 -2.83 -16.98
C ARG A 99 -9.98 -2.44 -18.45
N THR A 100 -9.83 -3.39 -19.37
CA THR A 100 -10.05 -3.16 -20.80
C THR A 100 -11.53 -2.91 -21.10
N TYR A 101 -12.42 -3.73 -20.54
CA TYR A 101 -13.87 -3.65 -20.80
C TYR A 101 -14.60 -2.70 -19.83
N PHE A 102 -14.11 -2.57 -18.59
CA PHE A 102 -14.73 -1.77 -17.54
C PHE A 102 -13.70 -0.89 -16.81
N PRO A 103 -13.06 0.07 -17.51
CA PRO A 103 -12.02 0.92 -16.92
C PRO A 103 -12.50 1.73 -15.70
N ASP A 104 -13.78 2.10 -15.66
CA ASP A 104 -14.37 2.83 -14.53
C ASP A 104 -14.58 1.96 -13.27
N ARG A 105 -14.45 0.64 -13.41
CA ARG A 105 -14.62 -0.33 -12.32
C ARG A 105 -13.30 -0.94 -11.85
N ALA A 106 -12.23 -0.78 -12.62
CA ALA A 106 -10.92 -1.38 -12.34
C ALA A 106 -9.80 -0.36 -12.50
N THR A 107 -9.27 0.11 -11.37
CA THR A 107 -8.10 0.99 -11.32
C THR A 107 -6.83 0.26 -11.80
N LEU A 108 -5.79 1.01 -12.17
CA LEU A 108 -4.54 0.39 -12.62
C LEU A 108 -3.89 -0.36 -11.46
N ALA A 109 -3.82 0.27 -10.29
CA ALA A 109 -3.30 -0.38 -9.09
C ALA A 109 -4.12 -1.62 -8.72
N GLY A 110 -5.45 -1.58 -8.85
CA GLY A 110 -6.31 -2.73 -8.54
C GLY A 110 -5.95 -3.96 -9.37
N VAL A 111 -5.87 -3.82 -10.70
CA VAL A 111 -5.49 -4.91 -11.60
C VAL A 111 -4.08 -5.43 -11.30
N LEU A 112 -3.11 -4.54 -11.12
CA LEU A 112 -1.73 -4.94 -10.82
C LEU A 112 -1.58 -5.65 -9.47
N ILE A 113 -2.33 -5.20 -8.46
CA ILE A 113 -2.42 -5.85 -7.15
C ILE A 113 -2.98 -7.27 -7.29
N ASP A 114 -4.11 -7.41 -8.00
CA ASP A 114 -4.76 -8.71 -8.16
C ASP A 114 -3.85 -9.67 -8.91
N GLU A 115 -3.22 -9.24 -10.01
CA GLU A 115 -2.23 -10.05 -10.73
C GLU A 115 -1.06 -10.49 -9.83
N ALA A 116 -0.50 -9.58 -9.04
CA ALA A 116 0.61 -9.87 -8.14
C ALA A 116 0.22 -10.88 -7.05
N ILE A 117 -0.96 -10.72 -6.43
CA ILE A 117 -1.48 -11.63 -5.41
C ILE A 117 -1.78 -13.00 -6.01
N ILE A 118 -2.44 -13.07 -7.17
CA ILE A 118 -2.75 -14.33 -7.85
C ILE A 118 -1.47 -15.10 -8.18
N LYS A 119 -0.46 -14.42 -8.72
CA LYS A 119 0.85 -15.01 -9.02
C LYS A 119 1.54 -15.51 -7.76
N SER A 120 1.58 -14.70 -6.71
CA SER A 120 2.21 -15.06 -5.43
C SER A 120 1.53 -16.27 -4.78
N ASP A 121 0.21 -16.24 -4.64
CA ASP A 121 -0.56 -17.30 -3.95
C ASP A 121 -0.48 -18.65 -4.66
N ASN A 122 -0.35 -18.63 -5.98
CA ASN A 122 -0.27 -19.83 -6.80
C ASN A 122 1.16 -20.22 -7.19
N LYS A 123 2.18 -19.48 -6.73
CA LYS A 123 3.60 -19.68 -7.09
C LYS A 123 3.83 -19.63 -8.61
N MET A 124 3.12 -18.72 -9.29
CA MET A 124 3.11 -18.52 -10.75
C MET A 124 3.74 -17.20 -11.19
N GLY A 125 4.89 -16.90 -10.61
CA GLY A 125 5.74 -15.77 -10.95
C GLY A 125 7.00 -15.80 -10.11
N SER A 126 8.02 -15.04 -10.53
CA SER A 126 9.20 -14.81 -9.69
C SER A 126 8.94 -13.69 -8.69
N ASP A 127 9.71 -13.63 -7.60
CA ASP A 127 9.64 -12.51 -6.64
C ASP A 127 9.87 -11.16 -7.33
N LEU A 128 10.75 -11.13 -8.34
CA LEU A 128 11.02 -9.94 -9.14
C LEU A 128 9.79 -9.51 -9.96
N GLU A 129 9.08 -10.46 -10.55
CA GLU A 129 7.86 -10.18 -11.32
C GLU A 129 6.74 -9.66 -10.40
N VAL A 130 6.53 -10.29 -9.25
CA VAL A 130 5.57 -9.84 -8.23
C VAL A 130 5.93 -8.44 -7.74
N PHE A 131 7.21 -8.20 -7.44
CA PHE A 131 7.69 -6.88 -7.05
C PHE A 131 7.41 -5.84 -8.12
N GLN A 132 7.72 -6.12 -9.39
CA GLN A 132 7.53 -5.18 -10.50
C GLN A 132 6.06 -4.81 -10.72
N LEU A 133 5.12 -5.75 -10.55
CA LEU A 133 3.70 -5.46 -10.62
C LEU A 133 3.28 -4.48 -9.52
N LEU A 134 3.71 -4.74 -8.28
CA LEU A 134 3.36 -3.93 -7.12
C LEU A 134 4.08 -2.56 -7.14
N ASP A 135 5.33 -2.50 -7.57
CA ASP A 135 6.10 -1.26 -7.73
C ASP A 135 5.43 -0.34 -8.76
N ARG A 136 4.93 -0.90 -9.87
CA ARG A 136 4.11 -0.15 -10.82
C ARG A 136 2.79 0.31 -10.21
N ALA A 137 2.12 -0.52 -9.41
CA ALA A 137 0.89 -0.12 -8.73
C ALA A 137 1.13 1.08 -7.78
N VAL A 138 2.24 1.08 -7.06
CA VAL A 138 2.68 2.16 -6.17
C VAL A 138 3.02 3.43 -6.96
N ASN A 139 3.83 3.32 -8.02
CA ASN A 139 4.40 4.48 -8.71
C ASN A 139 3.47 5.08 -9.77
N GLU A 140 2.64 4.27 -10.44
CA GLU A 140 1.74 4.73 -11.49
C GLU A 140 0.33 5.06 -10.98
N ASP A 141 -0.11 4.46 -9.86
CA ASP A 141 -1.46 4.61 -9.32
C ASP A 141 -1.53 4.46 -7.77
N GLY A 142 -0.53 5.01 -7.08
CA GLY A 142 -0.36 4.85 -5.62
C GLY A 142 -1.53 5.33 -4.75
N ALA A 143 -2.38 6.23 -5.26
CA ALA A 143 -3.61 6.64 -4.60
C ALA A 143 -4.58 5.45 -4.39
N ASN A 144 -4.56 4.47 -5.31
CA ASN A 144 -5.39 3.27 -5.28
C ASN A 144 -4.66 2.05 -4.69
N PHE A 145 -3.39 2.17 -4.28
CA PHE A 145 -2.61 1.09 -3.66
C PHE A 145 -2.94 0.89 -2.18
N LYS A 146 -4.16 0.42 -1.89
CA LYS A 146 -4.69 0.35 -0.50
C LYS A 146 -4.83 -1.05 0.06
N ASN A 147 -4.53 -2.07 -0.73
CA ASN A 147 -4.77 -3.45 -0.32
C ASN A 147 -3.73 -3.87 0.74
N PRO A 148 -4.15 -4.25 1.96
CA PRO A 148 -3.23 -4.58 3.05
C PRO A 148 -2.28 -5.74 2.68
N LYS A 149 -2.81 -6.79 2.03
CA LYS A 149 -1.99 -7.93 1.59
C LYS A 149 -0.95 -7.49 0.54
N ALA A 150 -1.33 -6.62 -0.39
CA ALA A 150 -0.41 -6.10 -1.40
C ALA A 150 0.69 -5.23 -0.81
N ILE A 151 0.36 -4.39 0.17
CA ILE A 151 1.32 -3.55 0.90
C ILE A 151 2.36 -4.42 1.61
N TYR A 152 1.91 -5.45 2.34
CA TYR A 152 2.81 -6.41 2.97
C TYR A 152 3.66 -7.17 1.94
N LEU A 153 3.03 -7.66 0.87
CA LEU A 153 3.68 -8.44 -0.17
C LEU A 153 4.78 -7.62 -0.86
N TYR A 154 4.50 -6.36 -1.22
CA TYR A 154 5.43 -5.44 -1.85
C TYR A 154 6.72 -5.29 -1.05
N PHE A 155 6.60 -5.06 0.25
CA PHE A 155 7.77 -4.97 1.13
C PHE A 155 8.46 -6.32 1.31
N SER A 156 7.69 -7.39 1.53
CA SER A 156 8.25 -8.72 1.79
C SER A 156 9.08 -9.24 0.62
N VAL A 157 8.55 -9.19 -0.61
CA VAL A 157 9.29 -9.70 -1.78
C VAL A 157 10.53 -8.86 -2.06
N LEU A 158 10.50 -7.55 -1.78
CA LEU A 158 11.68 -6.71 -1.93
C LEU A 158 12.79 -7.07 -0.93
N VAL A 159 12.42 -7.38 0.32
CA VAL A 159 13.36 -7.90 1.31
C VAL A 159 13.98 -9.23 0.84
N ASP A 160 13.16 -10.13 0.29
CA ASP A 160 13.62 -11.43 -0.20
C ASP A 160 14.56 -11.27 -1.41
N LEU A 161 14.24 -10.34 -2.33
CA LEU A 161 15.10 -9.98 -3.45
C LEU A 161 16.43 -9.35 -3.01
N ASN A 162 16.43 -8.55 -1.95
CA ASN A 162 17.65 -7.99 -1.38
C ASN A 162 18.52 -9.09 -0.75
N ALA A 163 17.91 -10.03 -0.01
CA ALA A 163 18.61 -11.19 0.54
C ALA A 163 19.22 -12.07 -0.56
N ALA A 164 18.56 -12.15 -1.72
CA ALA A 164 19.07 -12.81 -2.92
C ALA A 164 20.11 -12.00 -3.72
N GLY A 165 20.46 -10.78 -3.28
CA GLY A 165 21.43 -9.90 -3.95
C GLY A 165 20.93 -9.26 -5.24
N GLN A 166 19.62 -9.32 -5.52
CA GLN A 166 19.02 -8.76 -6.74
C GLN A 166 18.57 -7.31 -6.59
N LYS A 167 18.40 -6.84 -5.35
CA LYS A 167 17.91 -5.51 -5.01
C LYS A 167 18.80 -4.84 -3.97
N ASP A 168 18.99 -3.53 -4.07
CA ASP A 168 19.82 -2.79 -3.12
C ASP A 168 19.12 -2.60 -1.77
N LEU A 169 19.89 -2.60 -0.68
CA LEU A 169 19.34 -2.35 0.65
C LEU A 169 18.71 -0.95 0.76
N ASP A 170 19.22 0.01 -0.03
CA ASP A 170 18.65 1.35 -0.12
C ASP A 170 17.22 1.34 -0.69
N GLU A 171 16.93 0.43 -1.64
CA GLU A 171 15.58 0.25 -2.19
C GLU A 171 14.63 -0.30 -1.12
N VAL A 172 15.10 -1.26 -0.30
CA VAL A 172 14.31 -1.81 0.83
C VAL A 172 13.92 -0.70 1.80
N PHE A 173 14.87 0.17 2.16
CA PHE A 173 14.61 1.28 3.08
C PHE A 173 13.68 2.33 2.47
N ALA A 174 13.80 2.64 1.19
CA ALA A 174 12.87 3.55 0.50
C ALA A 174 11.45 2.96 0.45
N ALA A 175 11.31 1.68 0.15
CA ALA A 175 10.02 1.00 0.12
C ALA A 175 9.37 0.94 1.51
N TYR A 176 10.17 0.77 2.58
CA TYR A 176 9.66 0.84 3.94
C TYR A 176 8.98 2.19 4.22
N ASP A 177 9.64 3.29 3.86
CA ASP A 177 9.07 4.63 4.09
C ASP A 177 7.74 4.80 3.34
N VAL A 178 7.69 4.38 2.08
CA VAL A 178 6.47 4.44 1.24
C VAL A 178 5.35 3.60 1.85
N VAL A 179 5.67 2.38 2.28
CA VAL A 179 4.69 1.47 2.89
C VAL A 179 4.20 1.99 4.23
N LYS A 180 5.09 2.57 5.04
CA LYS A 180 4.74 3.14 6.34
C LYS A 180 3.81 4.34 6.18
N GLU A 181 4.13 5.25 5.26
CA GLU A 181 3.25 6.37 4.89
C GLU A 181 1.88 5.86 4.44
N LYS A 182 1.85 4.82 3.59
CA LYS A 182 0.59 4.26 3.11
C LYS A 182 -0.27 3.64 4.22
N ILE A 183 0.35 2.92 5.15
CA ILE A 183 -0.32 2.35 6.31
C ILE A 183 -0.91 3.47 7.19
N ASP A 184 -0.14 4.53 7.43
CA ASP A 184 -0.58 5.66 8.25
C ASP A 184 -1.74 6.44 7.60
N GLU A 185 -1.73 6.61 6.26
CA GLU A 185 -2.86 7.17 5.49
C GLU A 185 -4.14 6.36 5.68
N GLU A 186 -4.05 5.03 5.52
CA GLU A 186 -5.21 4.15 5.64
C GLU A 186 -5.72 4.11 7.09
N PHE A 187 -4.83 4.09 8.08
CA PHE A 187 -5.22 4.25 9.48
C PHE A 187 -5.96 5.55 9.76
N ALA A 188 -5.47 6.68 9.25
CA ALA A 188 -6.13 7.97 9.43
C ALA A 188 -7.55 7.96 8.83
N SER A 189 -7.73 7.36 7.66
CA SER A 189 -9.04 7.21 7.00
C SER A 189 -9.99 6.30 7.79
N LEU A 190 -9.49 5.16 8.28
CA LEU A 190 -10.28 4.20 9.06
C LEU A 190 -10.69 4.78 10.41
N ASN A 191 -9.76 5.41 11.12
CA ASN A 191 -10.02 6.07 12.41
C ASN A 191 -11.01 7.22 12.29
N LYS A 192 -10.91 8.03 11.22
CA LYS A 192 -11.90 9.08 10.95
C LYS A 192 -13.30 8.51 10.75
N THR A 193 -13.41 7.38 10.04
CA THR A 193 -14.68 6.68 9.83
C THR A 193 -15.24 6.14 11.13
N ALA A 194 -14.40 5.45 11.91
CA ALA A 194 -14.79 4.89 13.20
C ALA A 194 -15.25 5.99 14.17
N ALA A 195 -14.45 7.03 14.36
CA ALA A 195 -14.78 8.16 15.24
C ALA A 195 -16.11 8.82 14.86
N SER A 196 -16.33 9.10 13.57
CA SER A 196 -17.59 9.70 13.11
C SER A 196 -18.82 8.84 13.41
N LEU A 197 -18.69 7.51 13.40
CA LEU A 197 -19.79 6.60 13.68
C LEU A 197 -19.98 6.38 15.19
N SER A 198 -18.89 6.34 15.96
CA SER A 198 -18.93 6.29 17.43
C SER A 198 -19.55 7.55 18.02
N ASP A 199 -19.18 8.75 17.54
CA ASP A 199 -19.78 10.02 17.97
C ASP A 199 -21.30 10.04 17.75
N LYS A 200 -21.77 9.45 16.64
CA LYS A 200 -23.20 9.31 16.34
C LYS A 200 -23.89 8.41 17.37
N GLN A 201 -23.29 7.30 17.77
CA GLN A 201 -23.81 6.42 18.82
C GLN A 201 -23.84 7.13 20.18
N ASP A 202 -22.77 7.81 20.55
CA ASP A 202 -22.62 8.52 21.82
C ASP A 202 -23.61 9.70 21.96
N SER A 203 -23.97 10.32 20.82
CA SER A 203 -25.04 11.33 20.76
C SER A 203 -26.46 10.76 20.91
N GLY A 204 -26.61 9.45 21.08
CA GLY A 204 -27.90 8.77 21.23
C GLY A 204 -28.61 8.45 19.90
N THR A 205 -27.93 8.63 18.76
CA THR A 205 -28.50 8.31 17.44
C THR A 205 -28.15 6.87 17.06
N ALA A 206 -29.15 6.03 16.80
CA ALA A 206 -28.93 4.66 16.34
C ALA A 206 -28.25 4.62 14.96
N LEU A 207 -27.31 3.69 14.78
CA LEU A 207 -26.69 3.42 13.48
C LEU A 207 -27.66 2.62 12.59
N THR A 208 -27.59 2.87 11.30
CA THR A 208 -28.21 1.98 10.30
C THR A 208 -27.38 0.71 10.12
N SER A 209 -27.97 -0.38 9.62
CA SER A 209 -27.22 -1.63 9.34
C SER A 209 -26.04 -1.43 8.37
N ARG A 210 -26.12 -0.41 7.49
CA ARG A 210 -25.01 -0.03 6.62
C ARG A 210 -23.87 0.61 7.41
N GLU A 211 -24.19 1.51 8.33
CA GLU A 211 -23.23 2.18 9.20
C GLU A 211 -22.58 1.21 10.19
N GLU A 212 -23.35 0.29 10.78
CA GLU A 212 -22.81 -0.80 11.62
C GLU A 212 -21.77 -1.63 10.84
N ARG A 213 -22.09 -2.00 9.59
CA ARG A 213 -21.15 -2.71 8.72
C ARG A 213 -19.91 -1.86 8.40
N MET A 214 -20.08 -0.56 8.15
CA MET A 214 -18.94 0.34 7.90
C MET A 214 -18.02 0.45 9.11
N LEU A 215 -18.58 0.58 10.32
CA LEU A 215 -17.82 0.60 11.57
C LEU A 215 -17.05 -0.71 11.75
N GLN A 216 -17.72 -1.85 11.59
CA GLN A 216 -17.09 -3.17 11.70
C GLN A 216 -15.95 -3.35 10.69
N VAL A 217 -16.14 -2.92 9.43
CA VAL A 217 -15.09 -2.96 8.41
C VAL A 217 -13.92 -2.05 8.79
N ALA A 218 -14.20 -0.84 9.29
CA ALA A 218 -13.16 0.08 9.71
C ALA A 218 -12.30 -0.52 10.83
N GLU A 219 -12.93 -1.05 11.88
CA GLU A 219 -12.24 -1.68 13.01
C GLU A 219 -11.43 -2.91 12.61
N ASN A 220 -11.99 -3.79 11.77
CA ASN A 220 -11.31 -4.99 11.31
C ASN A 220 -10.11 -4.64 10.42
N ASN A 221 -10.27 -3.70 9.50
CA ASN A 221 -9.17 -3.25 8.65
C ASN A 221 -8.08 -2.56 9.47
N SER A 222 -8.42 -1.77 10.49
CA SER A 222 -7.42 -1.17 11.40
C SER A 222 -6.58 -2.25 12.09
N LYS A 223 -7.20 -3.35 12.56
CA LYS A 223 -6.46 -4.48 13.14
C LYS A 223 -5.52 -5.13 12.13
N VAL A 224 -5.97 -5.33 10.89
CA VAL A 224 -5.17 -5.92 9.80
C VAL A 224 -3.97 -5.03 9.46
N PHE A 225 -4.18 -3.71 9.30
CA PHE A 225 -3.09 -2.77 9.06
C PHE A 225 -2.09 -2.71 10.22
N ASN A 226 -2.54 -2.85 11.47
CA ASN A 226 -1.65 -2.89 12.63
C ASN A 226 -0.73 -4.11 12.58
N GLN A 227 -1.31 -5.30 12.34
CA GLN A 227 -0.54 -6.55 12.21
C GLN A 227 0.48 -6.48 11.06
N ILE A 228 0.10 -5.85 9.94
CA ILE A 228 0.98 -5.66 8.79
C ILE A 228 2.11 -4.69 9.14
N SER A 229 1.81 -3.55 9.78
CA SER A 229 2.83 -2.60 10.25
C SER A 229 3.86 -3.30 11.15
N GLU A 230 3.40 -4.04 12.16
CA GLU A 230 4.27 -4.80 13.07
C GLU A 230 5.14 -5.81 12.30
N SER A 231 4.56 -6.52 11.33
CA SER A 231 5.29 -7.51 10.53
C SER A 231 6.35 -6.87 9.64
N ILE A 232 6.05 -5.70 9.07
CA ILE A 232 7.00 -4.90 8.28
C ILE A 232 8.11 -4.35 9.17
N ASP A 233 7.79 -3.84 10.35
CA ASP A 233 8.75 -3.31 11.32
C ASP A 233 9.72 -4.40 11.79
N VAL A 234 9.25 -5.62 12.03
CA VAL A 234 10.11 -6.76 12.38
C VAL A 234 11.06 -7.11 11.23
N LYS A 235 10.56 -7.21 10.00
CA LYS A 235 11.39 -7.48 8.80
C LYS A 235 12.44 -6.39 8.61
N LEU A 236 12.05 -5.12 8.73
CA LEU A 236 12.98 -4.00 8.65
C LEU A 236 14.00 -4.03 9.79
N GLY A 237 13.57 -4.32 11.01
CA GLY A 237 14.40 -4.30 12.21
C GLY A 237 15.61 -5.22 12.13
N ASN A 238 15.47 -6.36 11.44
CA ASN A 238 16.57 -7.29 11.17
C ASN A 238 17.64 -6.70 10.24
N LEU A 239 17.26 -5.79 9.34
CA LEU A 239 18.14 -5.16 8.37
C LEU A 239 18.68 -3.81 8.86
N ALA A 240 17.90 -3.07 9.64
CA ALA A 240 18.22 -1.76 10.16
C ALA A 240 19.08 -1.86 11.44
N ASN A 241 20.37 -2.08 11.27
CA ASN A 241 21.40 -2.03 12.31
C ASN A 241 22.59 -1.18 11.84
N CYS A 242 23.47 -0.76 12.75
CA CYS A 242 24.56 0.15 12.39
C CYS A 242 25.55 -0.45 11.37
N ASP A 243 25.78 -1.77 11.41
CA ASP A 243 26.66 -2.48 10.47
C ASP A 243 26.16 -2.40 9.03
N ASN A 244 24.84 -2.33 8.85
CA ASN A 244 24.21 -2.15 7.54
C ASN A 244 24.01 -0.67 7.18
N LEU A 245 23.52 0.14 8.12
CA LEU A 245 23.14 1.53 7.88
C LEU A 245 24.35 2.41 7.58
N ILE A 246 25.43 2.28 8.36
CA ILE A 246 26.60 3.16 8.22
C ILE A 246 27.27 2.98 6.85
N PRO A 247 27.66 1.76 6.40
CA PRO A 247 28.31 1.60 5.10
C PRO A 247 27.39 2.00 3.94
N LEU A 248 26.10 1.68 4.04
CA LEU A 248 25.11 2.02 3.01
C LEU A 248 25.02 3.53 2.80
N TYR A 249 24.78 4.28 3.87
CA TYR A 249 24.61 5.72 3.78
C TYR A 249 25.93 6.41 3.48
N GLN A 250 27.07 5.92 3.97
CA GLN A 250 28.38 6.46 3.61
C GLN A 250 28.63 6.35 2.10
N ARG A 251 28.34 5.18 1.51
CA ARG A 251 28.44 4.93 0.06
C ARG A 251 27.55 5.88 -0.74
N ASN A 252 26.31 6.08 -0.29
CA ASN A 252 25.29 6.79 -1.07
C ASN A 252 25.25 8.31 -0.80
N PHE A 253 25.86 8.80 0.29
CA PHE A 253 25.74 10.18 0.76
C PHE A 253 26.11 11.21 -0.30
N ALA A 254 27.23 11.02 -1.01
CA ALA A 254 27.69 12.00 -2.00
C ALA A 254 26.66 12.24 -3.11
N ALA A 255 25.99 11.18 -3.56
CA ALA A 255 24.98 11.23 -4.62
C ALA A 255 23.61 11.69 -4.10
N LYS A 256 23.26 11.36 -2.84
CA LYS A 256 21.89 11.54 -2.32
C LYS A 256 21.73 12.64 -1.28
N LYS A 257 22.79 13.33 -0.85
CA LYS A 257 22.72 14.43 0.14
C LYS A 257 21.84 15.63 -0.24
N GLY A 258 21.36 15.71 -1.48
CA GLY A 258 20.40 16.72 -1.95
C GLY A 258 18.95 16.24 -1.97
N ASP A 259 18.70 14.95 -1.76
CA ASP A 259 17.36 14.37 -1.69
C ASP A 259 16.87 14.41 -0.23
N ILE A 260 16.00 15.37 0.07
CA ILE A 260 15.50 15.57 1.44
C ILE A 260 14.75 14.34 1.98
N ARG A 261 14.04 13.58 1.15
CA ARG A 261 13.31 12.39 1.61
C ARG A 261 14.31 11.32 2.04
N TRP A 262 15.31 11.06 1.20
CA TRP A 262 16.38 10.11 1.54
C TRP A 262 17.16 10.55 2.78
N VAL A 263 17.54 11.83 2.88
CA VAL A 263 18.29 12.36 4.03
C VAL A 263 17.48 12.23 5.32
N LYS A 264 16.21 12.63 5.35
CA LYS A 264 15.35 12.47 6.52
C LYS A 264 15.18 11.01 6.93
N GLY A 265 14.97 10.11 5.96
CA GLY A 265 14.89 8.68 6.21
C GLY A 265 16.18 8.13 6.82
N ALA A 266 17.34 8.53 6.28
CA ALA A 266 18.65 8.12 6.79
C ALA A 266 18.89 8.62 8.23
N VAL A 267 18.63 9.90 8.52
CA VAL A 267 18.74 10.47 9.88
C VAL A 267 17.82 9.74 10.84
N SER A 268 16.53 9.59 10.49
CA SER A 268 15.53 8.93 11.33
C SER A 268 15.94 7.49 11.67
N ARG A 269 16.35 6.70 10.66
CA ARG A 269 16.78 5.30 10.87
C ARG A 269 18.07 5.21 11.67
N MET A 270 19.07 6.04 11.40
CA MET A 270 20.31 6.05 12.18
C MET A 270 20.06 6.46 13.64
N PHE A 271 19.17 7.42 13.88
CA PHE A 271 18.77 7.82 15.22
C PHE A 271 18.03 6.69 15.95
N ALA A 272 17.01 6.11 15.31
CA ALA A 272 16.20 5.04 15.90
C ALA A 272 17.00 3.77 16.23
N LYS A 273 18.13 3.55 15.54
CA LYS A 273 19.05 2.43 15.77
C LYS A 273 20.28 2.81 16.57
N GLU A 274 20.27 4.00 17.18
CA GLU A 274 21.34 4.52 18.04
C GLU A 274 22.70 4.64 17.33
N CYS A 275 22.75 4.69 15.99
CA CYS A 275 23.97 4.84 15.19
C CYS A 275 24.51 6.29 15.16
N THR A 276 24.28 7.04 16.24
CA THR A 276 24.51 8.49 16.31
C THR A 276 25.96 8.86 16.69
N ASP A 277 26.79 7.87 17.04
CA ASP A 277 28.23 8.05 17.31
C ASP A 277 29.05 8.20 16.03
N ASP A 278 28.57 7.72 14.89
CA ASP A 278 29.31 7.80 13.63
C ASP A 278 29.32 9.25 13.07
N PRO A 279 30.46 9.77 12.58
CA PRO A 279 30.54 11.11 11.98
C PRO A 279 29.60 11.31 10.79
N LEU A 280 29.17 10.25 10.11
CA LEU A 280 28.14 10.31 9.07
C LEU A 280 26.83 10.90 9.60
N PHE A 281 26.43 10.57 10.83
CA PHE A 281 25.18 11.06 11.41
C PHE A 281 25.19 12.59 11.50
N VAL A 282 26.32 13.19 11.88
CA VAL A 282 26.51 14.65 11.88
C VAL A 282 26.30 15.22 10.48
N LYS A 283 26.96 14.64 9.47
CA LYS A 283 26.84 15.09 8.07
C LYS A 283 25.41 15.01 7.55
N LEU A 284 24.69 13.95 7.91
CA LEU A 284 23.29 13.77 7.51
C LEU A 284 22.36 14.78 8.19
N VAL A 285 22.54 15.05 9.49
CA VAL A 285 21.76 16.06 10.23
C VAL A 285 22.04 17.48 9.69
N GLU A 286 23.29 17.80 9.41
CA GLU A 286 23.66 19.08 8.78
C GLU A 286 23.03 19.23 7.39
N ALA A 287 23.08 18.17 6.57
CA ALA A 287 22.42 18.16 5.27
C ALA A 287 20.89 18.31 5.39
N GLN A 288 20.28 17.62 6.36
CA GLN A 288 18.85 17.73 6.63
C GLN A 288 18.48 19.18 6.99
N ASN A 289 19.21 19.78 7.94
CA ASN A 289 18.92 21.14 8.38
C ASN A 289 19.19 22.18 7.29
N ALA A 290 20.17 21.96 6.40
CA ALA A 290 20.42 22.84 5.28
C ALA A 290 19.32 22.79 4.21
N LEU A 291 18.75 21.60 3.97
CA LEU A 291 17.69 21.39 2.99
C LEU A 291 16.30 21.77 3.53
N ASP A 292 16.02 21.42 4.78
CA ASP A 292 14.73 21.61 5.43
C ASP A 292 14.89 21.84 6.95
N PRO A 293 15.17 23.09 7.36
CA PRO A 293 15.14 23.47 8.77
C PRO A 293 13.77 23.16 9.35
N SER A 294 13.75 22.27 10.34
CA SER A 294 12.52 21.71 10.89
C SER A 294 12.69 21.39 12.38
N ALA A 295 11.58 21.19 13.09
CA ALA A 295 11.59 20.82 14.50
C ALA A 295 12.49 19.60 14.77
N ASP A 296 12.38 18.54 13.96
CA ASP A 296 13.24 17.36 14.09
C ASP A 296 14.71 17.67 13.76
N ALA A 297 15.01 18.48 12.75
CA ALA A 297 16.39 18.86 12.41
C ALA A 297 17.07 19.61 13.57
N TYR A 298 16.38 20.59 14.17
CA TYR A 298 16.88 21.29 15.35
C TYR A 298 16.98 20.38 16.57
N PHE A 299 16.05 19.44 16.75
CA PHE A 299 16.17 18.43 17.81
C PHE A 299 17.48 17.62 17.64
N TYR A 300 17.77 17.12 16.44
CA TYR A 300 19.00 16.36 16.20
C TYR A 300 20.27 17.21 16.37
N LEU A 301 20.26 18.48 15.93
CA LEU A 301 21.36 19.41 16.17
C LEU A 301 21.59 19.65 17.67
N GLY A 302 20.52 19.81 18.45
CA GLY A 302 20.59 19.97 19.90
C GLY A 302 21.23 18.75 20.57
N MET A 303 20.81 17.54 20.16
CA MET A 303 21.41 16.29 20.63
C MET A 303 22.92 16.21 20.29
N LEU A 304 23.30 16.56 19.07
CA LEU A 304 24.70 16.58 18.64
C LEU A 304 25.54 17.56 19.48
N LYS A 305 25.04 18.78 19.71
CA LYS A 305 25.71 19.79 20.55
C LYS A 305 25.83 19.33 22.00
N GLN A 306 24.80 18.68 22.55
CA GLN A 306 24.83 18.14 23.90
C GLN A 306 25.93 17.08 24.03
N LYS A 307 26.03 16.17 23.07
CA LYS A 307 27.06 15.11 23.03
C LYS A 307 28.47 15.68 22.91
N GLN A 308 28.62 16.83 22.26
CA GLN A 308 29.87 17.60 22.19
C GLN A 308 30.14 18.42 23.46
N GLY A 309 29.26 18.40 24.47
CA GLY A 309 29.39 19.18 25.70
C GLY A 309 28.91 20.63 25.59
N ASN A 310 28.42 21.07 24.43
CA ASN A 310 27.86 22.40 24.23
C ASN A 310 26.40 22.46 24.73
N ASN A 311 26.23 22.45 26.04
CA ASN A 311 24.92 22.43 26.70
C ASN A 311 24.06 23.67 26.37
N ASN A 312 24.67 24.85 26.31
CA ASN A 312 23.93 26.08 26.00
C ASN A 312 23.41 26.07 24.56
N GLY A 313 24.25 25.64 23.61
CA GLY A 313 23.86 25.47 22.22
C GLY A 313 22.79 24.39 22.04
N ALA A 314 22.87 23.30 22.80
CA ALA A 314 21.86 22.25 22.79
C ALA A 314 20.49 22.76 23.23
N VAL A 315 20.45 23.48 24.36
CA VAL A 315 19.20 24.09 24.86
C VAL A 315 18.61 25.08 23.86
N ALA A 316 19.45 25.88 23.19
CA ALA A 316 18.99 26.82 22.16
C ALA A 316 18.32 26.09 20.99
N ASP A 317 18.94 25.01 20.48
CA ASP A 317 18.36 24.22 19.38
C ASP A 317 17.10 23.46 19.83
N PHE A 318 17.07 22.88 21.03
CA PHE A 318 15.87 22.22 21.56
C PHE A 318 14.70 23.19 21.73
N ASN A 319 14.95 24.41 22.21
CA ASN A 319 13.91 25.43 22.26
C ASN A 319 13.44 25.82 20.86
N LYS A 320 14.37 25.93 19.90
CA LYS A 320 14.01 26.22 18.51
C LYS A 320 13.15 25.11 17.90
N ALA A 321 13.46 23.85 18.20
CA ALA A 321 12.65 22.71 17.76
C ALA A 321 11.19 22.82 18.21
N VAL A 322 10.98 23.20 19.48
CA VAL A 322 9.64 23.38 20.06
C VAL A 322 8.93 24.60 19.47
N GLU A 323 9.64 25.73 19.31
CA GLU A 323 9.08 26.96 18.71
C GLU A 323 8.57 26.76 17.29
N MET A 324 9.15 25.81 16.55
CA MET A 324 8.75 25.49 15.18
C MET A 324 7.51 24.61 15.09
N GLU A 325 7.00 24.09 16.21
CA GLU A 325 5.86 23.18 16.23
C GLU A 325 4.59 23.87 16.75
N GLY A 326 3.63 24.03 15.86
CA GLY A 326 2.35 24.70 16.15
C GLY A 326 1.36 23.80 16.89
N ASP A 327 1.46 22.48 16.74
CA ASP A 327 0.56 21.52 17.37
C ASP A 327 1.01 21.16 18.79
N ALA A 328 0.10 21.25 19.77
CA ALA A 328 0.40 21.01 21.18
C ALA A 328 0.86 19.57 21.44
N LYS A 329 0.22 18.57 20.81
CA LYS A 329 0.60 17.17 20.98
C LYS A 329 1.98 16.89 20.41
N LYS A 330 2.30 17.48 19.26
CA LYS A 330 3.66 17.36 18.69
C LYS A 330 4.70 18.11 19.52
N ARG A 331 4.39 19.27 20.11
CA ARG A 331 5.28 19.94 21.08
C ARG A 331 5.52 19.06 22.31
N SER A 332 4.47 18.46 22.86
CA SER A 332 4.57 17.48 23.95
C SER A 332 5.54 16.35 23.60
N ALA A 333 5.39 15.77 22.41
CA ALA A 333 6.27 14.72 21.91
C ALA A 333 7.73 15.18 21.77
N ILE A 334 7.98 16.39 21.27
CA ILE A 334 9.34 16.96 21.19
C ILE A 334 9.94 17.13 22.59
N PHE A 335 9.20 17.71 23.54
CA PHE A 335 9.68 17.84 24.91
C PHE A 335 10.01 16.49 25.54
N TYR A 336 9.19 15.47 25.29
CA TYR A 336 9.45 14.11 25.74
C TYR A 336 10.74 13.53 25.12
N LYS A 337 10.96 13.71 23.80
CA LYS A 337 12.20 13.30 23.13
C LYS A 337 13.44 14.02 23.71
N VAL A 338 13.32 15.31 24.04
CA VAL A 338 14.43 16.05 24.69
C VAL A 338 14.68 15.50 26.10
N ALA A 339 13.63 15.19 26.85
CA ALA A 339 13.74 14.61 28.18
C ALA A 339 14.49 13.27 28.18
N THR A 340 14.19 12.37 27.23
CA THR A 340 14.87 11.08 27.10
C THR A 340 16.34 11.25 26.70
N THR A 341 16.65 12.26 25.88
CA THR A 341 18.05 12.58 25.52
C THR A 341 18.87 13.00 26.75
N TYR A 342 18.27 13.71 27.72
CA TYR A 342 18.92 14.08 28.98
C TYR A 342 18.92 12.98 30.04
N GLU A 343 18.21 11.86 29.83
CA GLU A 343 17.98 10.86 30.88
C GLU A 343 19.29 10.33 31.50
N LYS A 344 20.30 10.09 30.66
CA LYS A 344 21.61 9.58 31.09
C LYS A 344 22.56 10.69 31.57
N SER A 345 22.42 11.92 31.09
CA SER A 345 23.39 13.01 31.34
C SER A 345 22.96 14.03 32.39
N SER A 346 21.65 14.27 32.58
CA SER A 346 21.12 15.23 33.56
C SER A 346 19.68 14.88 33.96
N LYS A 347 19.53 14.27 35.13
CA LYS A 347 18.20 13.93 35.69
C LYS A 347 17.33 15.16 35.94
N ILE A 348 17.93 16.33 36.22
CA ILE A 348 17.22 17.60 36.42
C ILE A 348 16.60 18.06 35.09
N ASN A 349 17.39 18.12 34.02
CA ASN A 349 16.88 18.55 32.72
C ASN A 349 15.85 17.55 32.17
N ALA A 350 16.11 16.25 32.31
CA ALA A 350 15.16 15.21 31.93
C ALA A 350 13.81 15.42 32.62
N ARG A 351 13.80 15.64 33.95
CA ARG A 351 12.58 15.92 34.71
C ARG A 351 11.87 17.20 34.24
N ASN A 352 12.62 18.29 34.05
CA ASN A 352 12.05 19.57 33.63
C ASN A 352 11.38 19.48 32.25
N TYR A 353 12.02 18.83 31.28
CA TYR A 353 11.45 18.64 29.95
C TYR A 353 10.27 17.66 29.95
N ALA A 354 10.31 16.59 30.76
CA ALA A 354 9.18 15.69 30.93
C ALA A 354 7.95 16.41 31.52
N GLN A 355 8.15 17.32 32.47
CA GLN A 355 7.06 18.14 33.01
C GLN A 355 6.47 19.10 31.97
N LYS A 356 7.30 19.67 31.10
CA LYS A 356 6.82 20.48 29.96
C LYS A 356 6.02 19.66 28.97
N ALA A 357 6.42 18.41 28.71
CA ALA A 357 5.64 17.51 27.86
C ALA A 357 4.23 17.28 28.41
N ILE A 358 4.11 17.00 29.72
CA ILE A 358 2.81 16.81 30.39
C ILE A 358 1.95 18.09 30.36
N ALA A 359 2.57 19.27 30.35
CA ALA A 359 1.84 20.55 30.34
C ALA A 359 1.26 20.91 28.96
N GLU A 360 1.68 20.22 27.89
CA GLU A 360 1.19 20.42 26.52
C GLU A 360 0.13 19.39 26.09
N ASP A 361 -0.02 18.28 26.84
CA ASP A 361 -1.04 17.24 26.67
C ASP A 361 -2.34 17.63 27.40
#